data_AF-A0A1I2FA19-F1
#
_entry.id   AF-A0A1I2FA19-F1
#
_cell.length_a   1.000
_cell.length_b   1.000
_cell.length_c   1.000
_cell.angle_alpha   90.00
_cell.angle_beta   90.00
_cell.angle_gamma   90.00
#
_symmetry.space_group_name_H-M   'P 1'
#
loop_
_entity.id
_entity.type
_entity.pdbx_description
1 polymer ?
#
loop_
_entity_poly.entity_id
_entity_poly.type
_entity_poly.pdbx_seq_one_letter_code
_entity_poly.pdbx_strand_id
1 'polypeptide(L)'
;MSNEADNTPIQNAIAAACSTDLPEAIKIMATNNDVDTDTLEEELRQQVKFMEMVWVDAKAGGQLYKTMYSGVTYEQIISAGRPGTHAEVLAVNEVIKALKEAGKFHSAEDLKKISVMAKEGDLNLARCVHCFYLLQGVKTVGFD
;
A
#
# COMPACT_ATOMS: atom_id res chain seq x y z
N MET A 1 27.53 5.92 20.84
CA MET A 1 26.79 4.67 20.56
C MET A 1 26.23 4.83 19.17
N SER A 2 26.87 4.19 18.20
CA SER A 2 26.53 4.26 16.78
C SER A 2 25.18 3.58 16.55
N ASN A 3 24.26 4.29 15.89
CA ASN A 3 23.03 3.74 15.35
C ASN A 3 23.41 2.63 14.36
N GLU A 4 23.25 1.39 14.77
CA GLU A 4 23.13 0.29 13.80
C GLU A 4 21.84 0.56 13.04
N ALA A 5 22.01 0.97 11.77
CA ALA A 5 20.93 0.94 10.81
C ALA A 5 20.35 -0.48 10.86
N ASP A 6 19.09 -0.55 11.25
CA ASP A 6 18.29 -1.76 11.28
C ASP A 6 18.28 -2.35 9.86
N ASN A 7 19.22 -3.25 9.62
CA ASN A 7 19.50 -3.89 8.34
C ASN A 7 18.64 -5.16 8.23
N THR A 8 17.36 -5.05 8.59
CA THR A 8 16.39 -6.09 8.31
C THR A 8 16.24 -6.17 6.78
N PRO A 9 16.41 -7.34 6.14
CA PRO A 9 16.30 -7.47 4.70
C PRO A 9 14.94 -6.92 4.29
N ILE A 10 14.92 -5.98 3.35
CA ILE A 10 13.68 -5.63 2.65
C ILE A 10 13.24 -6.92 1.98
N GLN A 11 12.24 -7.58 2.56
CA GLN A 11 11.54 -8.69 1.93
C GLN A 11 11.12 -8.20 0.55
N ASN A 12 11.61 -8.85 -0.51
CA ASN A 12 11.37 -8.47 -1.90
C ASN A 12 9.94 -8.86 -2.30
N ALA A 13 8.96 -8.28 -1.61
CA ALA A 13 7.56 -8.36 -1.99
C ALA A 13 7.42 -7.70 -3.36
N ILE A 14 6.87 -8.44 -4.33
CA ILE A 14 6.56 -7.92 -5.66
C ILE A 14 5.05 -7.90 -5.77
N ALA A 15 4.50 -6.75 -6.13
CA ALA A 15 3.10 -6.64 -6.48
C ALA A 15 2.91 -6.55 -7.99
N ALA A 16 1.73 -6.90 -8.46
CA ALA A 16 1.22 -6.56 -9.79
C ALA A 16 -0.23 -6.10 -9.63
N ALA A 17 -0.57 -4.98 -10.25
CA ALA A 17 -1.93 -4.47 -10.29
C ALA A 17 -2.43 -4.41 -11.74
N CYS A 18 -3.73 -4.47 -11.98
CA CYS A 18 -4.31 -4.28 -13.31
C CYS A 18 -5.72 -3.71 -13.20
N SER A 19 -6.27 -3.24 -14.32
CA SER A 19 -7.69 -2.88 -14.40
C SER A 19 -8.34 -3.53 -15.61
N THR A 20 -9.58 -3.99 -15.46
CA THR A 20 -10.40 -4.49 -16.59
C THR A 20 -10.61 -3.42 -17.67
N ASP A 21 -10.55 -2.16 -17.27
CA ASP A 21 -10.74 -1.01 -18.16
C ASP A 21 -9.45 -0.65 -18.91
N LEU A 22 -8.33 -1.27 -18.55
CA LEU A 22 -7.04 -1.17 -19.22
C LEU A 22 -6.34 -2.53 -19.28
N PRO A 23 -6.82 -3.45 -20.15
CA PRO A 23 -6.34 -4.84 -20.20
C PRO A 23 -4.86 -4.97 -20.59
N GLU A 24 -4.30 -3.98 -21.28
CA GLU A 24 -2.87 -3.93 -21.64
C GLU A 24 -2.03 -3.15 -20.65
N ALA A 25 -2.66 -2.36 -19.78
CA ALA A 25 -1.95 -1.49 -18.87
C ALA A 25 -1.54 -2.28 -17.62
N ILE A 26 -0.28 -2.71 -17.68
CA ILE A 26 0.67 -2.47 -16.60
C ILE A 26 0.75 -3.61 -15.56
N LYS A 27 1.69 -4.53 -15.75
CA LYS A 27 2.35 -5.21 -14.63
C LYS A 27 3.42 -4.26 -14.06
N ILE A 28 3.09 -3.47 -13.03
CA ILE A 28 4.13 -2.77 -12.25
C ILE A 28 4.60 -3.72 -11.19
N MET A 29 5.80 -4.26 -11.38
CA MET A 29 6.55 -4.89 -10.32
C MET A 29 7.13 -3.77 -9.45
N ALA A 30 6.41 -3.43 -8.40
CA ALA A 30 6.97 -2.60 -7.34
C ALA A 30 7.57 -3.51 -6.27
N THR A 31 8.72 -3.13 -5.76
CA THR A 31 9.26 -3.65 -4.50
C THR A 31 8.99 -2.63 -3.40
N ASN A 32 9.00 -3.07 -2.15
CA ASN A 32 9.05 -2.13 -1.03
C ASN A 32 10.22 -1.17 -1.25
N ASN A 33 9.92 0.12 -1.35
CA ASN A 33 10.90 1.14 -1.64
C ASN A 33 10.52 2.40 -0.88
N ASP A 34 11.49 3.03 -0.22
CA ASP A 34 11.28 4.29 0.46
C ASP A 34 11.14 5.40 -0.58
N VAL A 35 9.92 5.56 -1.08
CA VAL A 35 9.54 6.57 -2.06
C VAL A 35 9.05 7.83 -1.37
N ASP A 36 9.18 8.95 -2.06
CA ASP A 36 8.47 10.17 -1.68
C ASP A 36 6.96 9.96 -1.89
N THR A 37 6.24 9.76 -0.78
CA THR A 37 4.79 9.51 -0.78
C THR A 37 3.98 10.73 -1.21
N ASP A 38 4.58 11.92 -1.30
CA ASP A 38 3.92 13.09 -1.88
C ASP A 38 3.75 12.99 -3.40
N THR A 39 4.47 12.06 -4.05
CA THR A 39 4.36 11.80 -5.50
C THR A 39 3.23 10.83 -5.87
N LEU A 40 2.55 10.27 -4.86
CA LEU A 40 1.37 9.42 -5.09
C LEU A 40 0.19 10.25 -5.58
N GLU A 41 -0.70 9.58 -6.32
CA GLU A 41 -1.98 10.13 -6.73
C GLU A 41 -2.81 10.52 -5.50
N GLU A 42 -3.58 11.61 -5.62
CA GLU A 42 -4.24 12.27 -4.48
C GLU A 42 -5.13 11.32 -3.67
N GLU A 43 -5.80 10.38 -4.34
CA GLU A 43 -6.67 9.37 -3.73
C GLU A 43 -5.94 8.47 -2.74
N LEU A 44 -4.66 8.19 -2.99
CA LEU A 44 -3.81 7.43 -2.08
C LEU A 44 -3.09 8.35 -1.10
N ARG A 45 -2.56 9.48 -1.58
CA ARG A 45 -1.73 10.42 -0.80
C ARG A 45 -2.42 10.93 0.45
N GLN A 46 -3.70 11.30 0.38
CA GLN A 46 -4.45 11.79 1.54
C GLN A 46 -4.54 10.73 2.64
N GLN A 47 -4.85 9.49 2.27
CA GLN A 47 -4.92 8.39 3.23
C GLN A 47 -3.53 8.01 3.76
N VAL A 48 -2.49 8.04 2.92
CA VAL A 48 -1.10 7.78 3.36
C VAL A 48 -0.69 8.78 4.45
N LYS A 49 -0.96 10.08 4.28
CA LYS A 49 -0.66 11.09 5.32
C LYS A 49 -1.36 10.80 6.63
N PHE A 50 -2.63 10.42 6.57
CA PHE A 50 -3.39 10.04 7.76
C PHE A 50 -2.79 8.80 8.44
N MET A 51 -2.44 7.76 7.68
CA MET A 51 -1.85 6.54 8.23
C MET A 51 -0.44 6.78 8.76
N GLU A 52 0.35 7.64 8.12
CA GLU A 52 1.69 8.01 8.55
C GLU A 52 1.66 8.73 9.89
N MET A 53 0.67 9.61 10.12
CA MET A 53 0.43 10.20 11.44
C MET A 53 0.16 9.14 12.52
N VAL A 54 -0.67 8.13 12.23
CA VAL A 54 -0.97 7.04 13.18
C VAL A 54 0.28 6.18 13.44
N TRP A 55 1.05 5.89 12.40
CA TRP A 55 2.28 5.10 12.49
C TRP A 55 3.38 5.83 13.28
N VAL A 56 3.56 7.14 13.06
CA VAL A 56 4.48 7.99 13.81
C VAL A 56 4.08 8.09 15.28
N ASP A 57 2.79 8.28 15.56
CA ASP A 57 2.26 8.26 16.93
C ASP A 57 2.57 6.93 17.63
N ALA A 58 2.29 5.80 16.97
CA ALA A 58 2.60 4.48 17.52
C ALA A 58 4.10 4.32 17.80
N LYS A 59 4.99 4.70 16.87
CA LYS A 59 6.45 4.66 17.06
C LYS A 59 6.92 5.53 18.24
N ALA A 60 6.19 6.59 18.57
CA ALA A 60 6.46 7.45 19.72
C ALA A 60 5.85 6.92 21.03
N GLY A 61 5.23 5.74 21.04
CA GLY A 61 4.56 5.14 22.20
C GLY A 61 3.09 5.56 22.35
N GLY A 62 2.55 6.28 21.38
CA GLY A 62 1.14 6.65 21.30
C GLY A 62 0.21 5.48 21.00
N GLN A 63 -1.09 5.75 21.05
CA GLN A 63 -2.14 4.72 20.93
C GLN A 63 -3.28 5.13 19.98
N LEU A 64 -3.06 6.10 19.09
CA LEU A 64 -4.08 6.51 18.12
C LEU A 64 -4.60 5.32 17.29
N TYR A 65 -3.74 4.35 16.98
CA TYR A 65 -4.13 3.14 16.26
C TYR A 65 -5.27 2.35 16.94
N LYS A 66 -5.37 2.36 18.27
CA LYS A 66 -6.45 1.67 19.01
C LYS A 66 -7.82 2.31 18.79
N THR A 67 -7.83 3.62 18.59
CA THR A 67 -9.05 4.39 18.32
C THR A 67 -9.44 4.29 16.85
N MET A 68 -8.45 4.31 15.95
CA MET A 68 -8.69 4.37 14.52
C MET A 68 -8.94 3.01 13.88
N TYR A 69 -8.37 1.94 14.46
CA TYR A 69 -8.46 0.59 13.90
C TYR A 69 -8.97 -0.41 14.95
N SER A 70 -10.11 -1.02 14.67
CA SER A 70 -10.63 -2.08 15.54
C SER A 70 -9.80 -3.35 15.39
N GLY A 71 -9.26 -3.86 16.51
CA GLY A 71 -8.57 -5.15 16.56
C GLY A 71 -7.14 -5.17 16.02
N VAL A 72 -6.56 -4.01 15.72
CA VAL A 72 -5.16 -3.90 15.27
C VAL A 72 -4.24 -3.70 16.48
N THR A 73 -3.17 -4.49 16.57
CA THR A 73 -2.15 -4.39 17.63
C THR A 73 -1.02 -3.44 17.25
N TYR A 74 -0.26 -3.01 18.26
CA TYR A 74 0.95 -2.22 18.05
C TYR A 74 1.94 -2.94 17.12
N GLU A 75 2.16 -4.24 17.35
CA GLU A 75 3.09 -5.06 16.58
C GLU A 75 2.69 -5.07 15.12
N GLN A 76 1.39 -5.17 14.80
CA GLN A 76 0.89 -5.14 13.43
C GLN A 76 1.11 -3.79 12.74
N ILE A 77 1.00 -2.67 13.46
CA ILE A 77 1.30 -1.33 12.94
C ILE A 77 2.78 -1.18 12.63
N ILE A 78 3.65 -1.62 13.54
CA ILE A 78 5.09 -1.48 13.37
C ILE A 78 5.63 -2.45 12.31
N SER A 79 5.19 -3.72 12.35
CA SER A 79 5.61 -4.73 11.38
C SER A 79 5.15 -4.41 9.97
N ALA A 80 4.06 -3.67 9.81
CA ALA A 80 3.60 -3.21 8.52
C ALA A 80 4.47 -2.10 7.92
N GLY A 81 5.54 -1.61 8.57
CA GLY A 81 6.46 -0.64 7.98
C GLY A 81 5.82 0.73 7.69
N ARG A 82 6.50 1.56 6.89
CA ARG A 82 6.04 2.92 6.59
C ARG A 82 4.87 2.89 5.59
N PRO A 83 3.70 3.46 5.93
CA PRO A 83 2.55 3.52 5.01
C PRO A 83 2.91 4.12 3.65
N GLY A 84 2.32 3.59 2.57
CA GLY A 84 2.48 4.14 1.22
C GLY A 84 3.71 3.67 0.44
N THR A 85 4.64 2.98 1.10
CA THR A 85 5.91 2.51 0.47
C THR A 85 5.84 1.07 -0.05
N HIS A 86 4.70 0.40 0.15
CA HIS A 86 4.56 -1.02 -0.14
C HIS A 86 4.29 -1.29 -1.62
N ALA A 87 4.78 -2.42 -2.09
CA ALA A 87 4.62 -2.89 -3.45
C ALA A 87 3.18 -2.75 -3.97
N GLU A 88 2.16 -3.16 -3.20
CA GLU A 88 0.76 -3.08 -3.64
C GLU A 88 0.30 -1.64 -3.85
N VAL A 89 0.69 -0.74 -2.96
CA VAL A 89 0.30 0.68 -3.04
C VAL A 89 0.94 1.32 -4.26
N LEU A 90 2.23 1.06 -4.49
CA LEU A 90 2.96 1.56 -5.65
C LEU A 90 2.39 1.02 -6.96
N ALA A 91 2.07 -0.28 -7.03
CA ALA A 91 1.47 -0.87 -8.21
C ALA A 91 0.07 -0.30 -8.51
N VAL A 92 -0.76 -0.12 -7.49
CA VAL A 92 -2.09 0.49 -7.64
C VAL A 92 -1.98 1.95 -8.07
N ASN A 93 -1.05 2.72 -7.51
CA ASN A 93 -0.81 4.12 -7.88
C ASN A 93 -0.57 4.29 -9.38
N GLU A 94 0.20 3.39 -9.97
CA GLU A 94 0.55 3.43 -11.40
C GLU A 94 -0.64 3.05 -12.30
N VAL A 95 -1.51 2.16 -11.82
CA VAL A 95 -2.80 1.88 -12.50
C VAL A 95 -3.73 3.10 -12.41
N ILE A 96 -3.77 3.81 -11.27
CA ILE A 96 -4.56 5.04 -11.15
C ILE A 96 -4.08 6.08 -12.17
N LYS A 97 -2.77 6.30 -12.28
CA LYS A 97 -2.18 7.22 -13.28
C LYS A 97 -2.62 6.87 -14.69
N ALA A 98 -2.50 5.60 -15.09
CA ALA A 98 -2.90 5.16 -16.41
C ALA A 98 -4.40 5.30 -16.66
N LEU A 99 -5.25 5.02 -15.66
CA LEU A 99 -6.70 5.22 -15.77
C LEU A 99 -7.06 6.71 -15.88
N LYS A 100 -6.36 7.60 -15.17
CA LYS A 100 -6.55 9.06 -15.30
C LYS A 100 -6.14 9.56 -16.68
N GLU A 101 -4.99 9.12 -17.18
CA GLU A 101 -4.52 9.47 -18.53
C GLU A 101 -5.52 9.01 -19.61
N ALA A 102 -6.12 7.83 -19.44
CA ALA A 102 -7.16 7.32 -20.32
C ALA A 102 -8.55 7.94 -20.10
N GLY A 103 -8.71 8.84 -19.13
CA GLY A 103 -9.99 9.45 -18.78
C GLY A 103 -11.02 8.45 -18.20
N LYS A 104 -10.56 7.38 -17.55
CA LYS A 104 -11.38 6.29 -16.97
C LYS A 104 -11.39 6.27 -15.44
N PHE A 105 -10.66 7.19 -14.80
CA PHE A 105 -10.64 7.39 -13.35
C PHE A 105 -11.14 8.80 -13.02
N HIS A 106 -12.19 8.88 -12.21
CA HIS A 106 -12.87 10.12 -11.87
C HIS A 106 -12.99 10.34 -10.35
N SER A 107 -12.93 9.28 -9.56
CA SER A 107 -13.07 9.36 -8.10
C SER A 107 -12.47 8.15 -7.40
N ALA A 108 -12.33 8.21 -6.07
CA ALA A 108 -11.88 7.08 -5.25
C ALA A 108 -12.77 5.81 -5.40
N GLU A 109 -14.03 5.94 -5.80
CA GLU A 109 -14.88 4.76 -6.09
C GLU A 109 -14.36 3.91 -7.24
N ASP A 110 -13.56 4.50 -8.14
CA ASP A 110 -12.97 3.80 -9.28
C ASP A 110 -11.83 2.85 -8.89
N LEU A 111 -11.36 2.89 -7.63
CA LEU A 111 -10.44 1.89 -7.09
C LEU A 111 -10.98 0.45 -7.24
N LYS A 112 -12.31 0.26 -7.28
CA LYS A 112 -12.95 -1.06 -7.50
C LYS A 112 -12.71 -1.66 -8.89
N LYS A 113 -12.26 -0.85 -9.84
CA LYS A 113 -11.85 -1.28 -11.18
C LYS A 113 -10.45 -1.90 -11.18
N ILE A 114 -9.71 -1.76 -10.07
CA ILE A 114 -8.34 -2.21 -9.93
C ILE A 114 -8.32 -3.54 -9.18
N SER A 115 -7.49 -4.46 -9.68
CA SER A 115 -7.15 -5.71 -9.01
C SER A 115 -5.65 -5.72 -8.72
N VAL A 116 -5.24 -6.22 -7.54
CA VAL A 116 -3.84 -6.29 -7.12
C VAL A 116 -3.51 -7.67 -6.55
N MET A 117 -2.29 -8.13 -6.82
CA MET A 117 -1.72 -9.35 -6.28
C MET A 117 -0.32 -9.05 -5.76
N ALA A 118 0.04 -9.57 -4.59
CA ALA A 118 1.38 -9.44 -4.01
C ALA A 118 1.97 -10.82 -3.71
N LYS A 119 3.27 -10.97 -3.95
CA LYS A 119 4.01 -12.20 -3.68
C LYS A 119 5.34 -11.94 -3.01
N GLU A 120 5.77 -12.90 -2.20
CA GLU A 120 7.15 -13.04 -1.72
C GLU A 120 7.64 -14.44 -2.08
N GLY A 121 8.57 -14.53 -3.03
CA GLY A 121 8.89 -15.81 -3.68
C GLY A 121 7.64 -16.44 -4.31
N ASP A 122 7.33 -17.67 -3.90
CA ASP A 122 6.15 -18.42 -4.38
C ASP A 122 4.89 -18.20 -3.53
N LEU A 123 4.98 -17.45 -2.42
CA LEU A 123 3.88 -17.24 -1.50
C LEU A 123 3.04 -16.01 -1.90
N ASN A 124 1.72 -16.15 -1.87
CA ASN A 124 0.81 -15.00 -1.98
C ASN A 124 0.77 -14.28 -0.63
N LEU A 125 1.01 -12.96 -0.63
CA LEU A 125 1.00 -12.13 0.58
C LEU A 125 -0.38 -11.51 0.87
N ALA A 126 -0.94 -11.82 2.04
CA ALA A 126 -2.11 -11.10 2.53
C ALA A 126 -1.74 -9.63 2.77
N ARG A 127 -2.71 -8.72 2.60
CA ARG A 127 -2.47 -7.29 2.84
C ARG A 127 -2.07 -7.05 4.29
N CYS A 128 -1.01 -6.28 4.49
CA CYS A 128 -0.72 -5.71 5.81
C CYS A 128 -1.80 -4.70 6.19
N VAL A 129 -1.82 -4.27 7.46
CA VAL A 129 -2.84 -3.32 7.95
C VAL A 129 -2.84 -2.03 7.14
N HIS A 130 -1.67 -1.48 6.77
CA HIS A 130 -1.60 -0.26 5.95
C HIS A 130 -2.20 -0.48 4.56
N CYS A 131 -1.78 -1.52 3.84
CA CYS A 131 -2.33 -1.84 2.51
C CYS A 131 -3.83 -2.14 2.56
N PHE A 132 -4.33 -2.75 3.63
CA PHE A 132 -5.74 -3.06 3.80
C PHE A 132 -6.60 -1.78 3.78
N TYR A 133 -6.24 -0.77 4.57
CA TYR A 133 -6.99 0.48 4.63
C TYR A 133 -6.73 1.38 3.41
N LEU A 134 -5.49 1.50 2.93
CA LEU A 134 -5.16 2.35 1.74
C LEU A 134 -5.84 1.86 0.47
N LEU A 135 -5.96 0.54 0.31
CA LEU A 135 -6.47 -0.07 -0.91
C LEU A 135 -7.90 -0.57 -0.74
N GLN A 136 -8.66 0.03 0.19
CA GLN A 136 -10.06 -0.31 0.39
C GLN A 136 -10.82 -0.09 -0.93
N GLY A 137 -11.54 -1.12 -1.38
CA GLY A 137 -12.24 -1.13 -2.68
C GLY A 137 -11.45 -1.79 -3.81
N VAL A 138 -10.12 -1.81 -3.77
CA VAL A 138 -9.29 -2.57 -4.73
C VAL A 138 -9.48 -4.07 -4.48
N LYS A 139 -9.67 -4.87 -5.54
CA LYS A 139 -9.80 -6.33 -5.43
C LYS A 139 -8.44 -6.97 -5.22
N THR A 140 -8.31 -7.90 -4.26
CA THR A 140 -7.11 -8.72 -4.14
C THR A 140 -7.32 -10.02 -4.90
N VAL A 141 -6.35 -10.43 -5.72
CA VAL A 141 -6.39 -11.67 -6.52
C VAL A 141 -5.36 -12.64 -5.97
N GLY A 142 -5.68 -13.94 -5.95
CA GLY A 142 -4.77 -15.00 -5.49
C GLY A 142 -4.91 -15.38 -4.01
N PHE A 143 -5.96 -14.92 -3.33
CA PHE A 143 -6.41 -15.48 -2.05
C PHE A 143 -7.77 -16.12 -2.32
N ASP A 144 -7.79 -17.44 -2.34
CA ASP A 144 -9.01 -18.24 -2.29
C ASP A 144 -9.40 -18.49 -0.83
#